data_AF-A0A126QVZ3-F1
#
_entry.id   AF-A0A126QVZ3-F1
#
_cell.length_a   1.000
_cell.length_b   1.000
_cell.length_c   1.000
_cell.angle_alpha   90.00
_cell.angle_beta   90.00
_cell.angle_gamma   90.00
#
_symmetry.space_group_name_H-M   'P 1'
#
loop_
_entity.id
_entity.type
_entity.pdbx_description
1 polymer ?
#
loop_
_entity_poly.entity_id
_entity_poly.type
_entity_poly.pdbx_seq_one_letter_code
_entity_poly.pdbx_strand_id
1 'polypeptide(L)'
;MSGLGFTSTASTIEKHTELAKLKGVDVYGVPVIEDTEGRHEPKKNSSAQLHLFMQLKKGYVNYMIFQSAEQTDIFFTNLEEYYGKDNVPSVMKGVSFVAVGDAGKALSARGFQFTSADSFESALDSVQ
;
A
#
# COMPACT_ATOMS: atom_id res chain seq x y z
N MET A 1 5.83 -16.98 5.68
CA MET A 1 4.57 -16.22 5.67
C MET A 1 4.84 -14.97 4.86
N SER A 2 4.05 -14.77 3.80
CA SER A 2 4.14 -13.60 2.94
C SER A 2 3.25 -12.51 3.51
N GLY A 3 3.80 -11.32 3.81
CA GLY A 3 3.01 -10.19 4.29
C GLY A 3 2.44 -9.38 3.13
N LEU A 4 1.23 -8.86 3.31
CA LEU A 4 0.55 -8.00 2.35
C LEU A 4 0.35 -6.59 2.95
N GLY A 5 0.90 -5.57 2.31
CA GLY A 5 0.58 -4.18 2.62
C GLY A 5 -0.50 -3.63 1.70
N PHE A 6 -1.30 -2.69 2.19
CA PHE A 6 -2.21 -1.93 1.34
C PHE A 6 -2.46 -0.53 1.88
N THR A 7 -2.77 0.40 0.99
CA THR A 7 -3.15 1.77 1.35
C THR A 7 -4.64 1.99 1.14
N SER A 8 -5.25 2.77 2.04
CA SER A 8 -6.67 3.12 1.96
C SER A 8 -7.01 4.33 2.82
N THR A 9 -8.30 4.69 2.88
CA THR A 9 -8.82 5.63 3.88
C THR A 9 -8.94 4.94 5.24
N ALA A 10 -8.95 5.70 6.33
CA ALA A 10 -9.12 5.13 7.67
C ALA A 10 -10.40 4.28 7.81
N SER A 11 -11.49 4.71 7.17
CA SER A 11 -12.81 4.05 7.20
C SER A 11 -12.88 2.71 6.45
N THR A 12 -11.93 2.42 5.55
CA THR A 12 -11.96 1.23 4.69
C THR A 12 -10.91 0.18 5.06
N ILE A 13 -9.95 0.53 5.92
CA ILE A 13 -8.87 -0.38 6.34
C ILE A 13 -9.39 -1.58 7.12
N GLU A 14 -10.35 -1.38 8.01
CA GLU A 14 -10.90 -2.46 8.83
C GLU A 14 -11.54 -3.53 7.94
N LYS A 15 -12.42 -3.11 7.01
CA LYS A 15 -13.05 -4.00 6.03
C LYS A 15 -12.03 -4.80 5.21
N HIS A 16 -11.02 -4.12 4.65
CA HIS A 16 -9.99 -4.79 3.84
C HIS A 16 -9.10 -5.73 4.66
N THR A 17 -8.82 -5.36 5.92
CA THR A 17 -8.06 -6.19 6.85
C THR A 17 -8.81 -7.48 7.19
N GLU A 18 -10.10 -7.38 7.46
CA GLU A 18 -10.96 -8.55 7.72
C GLU A 18 -11.03 -9.48 6.51
N LEU A 19 -11.22 -8.94 5.31
CA LEU A 19 -11.25 -9.74 4.08
C LEU A 19 -9.96 -10.52 3.85
N ALA A 20 -8.81 -9.90 4.08
CA ALA A 20 -7.52 -10.58 3.93
C ALA A 20 -7.26 -11.63 5.02
N LYS A 21 -7.68 -11.36 6.27
CA LYS A 21 -7.63 -12.34 7.36
C LYS A 21 -8.48 -13.57 7.07
N LEU A 22 -9.66 -13.40 6.47
CA LEU A 22 -10.52 -14.52 6.05
C LEU A 22 -9.83 -15.42 5.01
N LYS A 23 -8.89 -14.87 4.24
CA LYS A 23 -8.06 -15.60 3.27
C LYS A 23 -6.74 -16.12 3.87
N GLY A 24 -6.52 -15.95 5.17
CA GLY A 24 -5.31 -16.41 5.86
C GLY A 24 -4.05 -15.60 5.53
N VAL A 25 -4.22 -14.36 5.06
CA VAL A 25 -3.10 -13.47 4.69
C VAL A 25 -2.82 -12.48 5.83
N ASP A 26 -1.56 -12.41 6.26
CA ASP A 26 -1.10 -11.40 7.22
C ASP A 26 -1.01 -10.03 6.53
N VAL A 27 -1.71 -9.04 7.08
CA VAL A 27 -1.84 -7.73 6.45
C VAL A 27 -1.37 -6.55 7.29
N TYR A 28 -0.89 -5.54 6.56
CA TYR A 28 -0.50 -4.24 7.05
C TYR A 28 -1.32 -3.17 6.33
N GLY A 29 -2.51 -2.85 6.85
CA GLY A 29 -3.35 -1.78 6.32
C GLY A 29 -2.89 -0.42 6.83
N VAL A 30 -2.62 0.51 5.91
CA VAL A 30 -2.12 1.85 6.26
C VAL A 30 -3.05 2.96 5.76
N PRO A 31 -3.53 3.83 6.67
CA PRO A 31 -4.28 5.01 6.27
C PRO A 31 -3.31 6.05 5.76
N VAL A 32 -3.44 6.40 4.49
CA VAL A 32 -2.66 7.47 3.85
C VAL A 32 -3.50 8.72 3.58
N ILE A 33 -4.82 8.61 3.70
CA ILE A 33 -5.77 9.73 3.65
C ILE A 33 -6.61 9.71 4.93
N GLU A 34 -6.77 10.89 5.52
CA GLU A 34 -7.67 11.14 6.64
C GLU A 34 -8.84 12.03 6.18
N ASP A 35 -10.06 11.62 6.52
CA ASP A 35 -11.26 12.37 6.21
C ASP A 35 -11.56 13.30 7.38
N THR A 36 -11.16 14.57 7.26
CA THR A 36 -11.37 15.59 8.30
C THR A 36 -12.35 16.63 7.78
N GLU A 37 -13.54 16.72 8.38
CA GLU A 37 -14.56 17.75 8.03
C GLU A 37 -14.90 17.82 6.53
N GLY A 38 -14.94 16.68 5.85
CA GLY A 38 -15.21 16.61 4.40
C GLY A 38 -14.02 16.96 3.51
N ARG A 39 -12.82 17.10 4.08
CA ARG A 39 -11.54 17.23 3.35
C ARG A 39 -10.74 15.94 3.45
N HIS A 40 -10.14 15.54 2.33
CA HIS A 40 -9.19 14.43 2.26
C HIS A 40 -7.78 14.99 2.44
N GLU A 41 -7.16 14.73 3.59
CA GLU A 41 -5.82 15.22 3.90
C GLU A 41 -4.80 14.07 3.92
N PRO A 42 -3.61 14.23 3.29
CA PRO A 42 -2.54 13.24 3.36
C PRO A 42 -2.10 12.98 4.80
N LYS A 43 -2.22 11.74 5.26
CA LYS A 43 -1.76 11.34 6.59
C LYS A 43 -0.29 10.98 6.53
N LYS A 44 0.54 11.73 7.26
CA LYS A 44 1.99 11.48 7.36
C LYS A 44 2.34 10.75 8.65
N ASN A 45 3.27 9.80 8.54
CA ASN A 45 4.00 9.22 9.67
C ASN A 45 3.11 8.66 10.79
N SER A 46 1.94 8.09 10.45
CA SER A 46 1.16 7.34 11.43
C SER A 46 1.97 6.13 11.93
N SER A 47 1.71 5.70 13.16
CA SER A 47 2.39 4.51 13.72
C SER A 47 2.24 3.28 12.82
N ALA A 48 1.06 3.10 12.20
CA ALA A 48 0.80 2.05 11.22
C ALA A 48 1.67 2.19 9.95
N GLN A 49 1.82 3.42 9.42
CA GLN A 49 2.66 3.68 8.25
C GLN A 49 4.14 3.39 8.54
N LEU A 50 4.65 3.89 9.67
CA LEU A 50 6.03 3.65 10.08
C LEU A 50 6.29 2.15 10.31
N HIS A 51 5.31 1.44 10.89
CA HIS A 51 5.40 0.00 11.04
C HIS A 51 5.50 -0.70 9.68
N LEU A 52 4.64 -0.39 8.72
CA LEU A 52 4.71 -0.94 7.36
C LEU A 52 6.07 -0.66 6.71
N PHE A 53 6.59 0.57 6.81
CA PHE A 53 7.90 0.93 6.28
C PHE A 53 9.01 0.05 6.85
N MET A 54 9.00 -0.18 8.17
CA MET A 54 9.95 -1.10 8.81
C MET A 54 9.82 -2.53 8.29
N GLN A 55 8.60 -3.03 8.08
CA GLN A 55 8.39 -4.39 7.56
C GLN A 55 8.80 -4.54 6.09
N LEU A 56 8.57 -3.51 5.27
CA LEU A 56 9.08 -3.44 3.89
C LEU A 56 10.61 -3.52 3.87
N LYS A 57 11.29 -2.69 4.68
CA LYS A 57 12.75 -2.71 4.79
C LYS A 57 13.31 -4.05 5.28
N LYS A 58 12.55 -4.77 6.13
CA LYS A 58 12.92 -6.12 6.60
C LYS A 58 12.58 -7.23 5.60
N GLY A 59 11.90 -6.93 4.49
CA GLY A 59 11.50 -7.91 3.48
C GLY A 59 10.36 -8.83 3.90
N TYR A 60 9.55 -8.41 4.90
CA TYR A 60 8.41 -9.20 5.37
C TYR A 60 7.10 -8.90 4.60
N VAL A 61 7.12 -7.87 3.75
CA VAL A 61 6.00 -7.52 2.89
C VAL A 61 6.38 -7.89 1.47
N ASN A 62 5.66 -8.84 0.89
CA ASN A 62 5.90 -9.35 -0.46
C ASN A 62 4.94 -8.74 -1.47
N TYR A 63 3.79 -8.25 -1.02
CA TYR A 63 2.76 -7.68 -1.87
C TYR A 63 2.32 -6.32 -1.37
N MET A 64 2.04 -5.40 -2.29
CA MET A 64 1.44 -4.09 -2.01
C MET A 64 0.25 -3.86 -2.93
N ILE A 65 -0.95 -3.69 -2.35
CA ILE A 65 -2.15 -3.31 -3.08
C ILE A 65 -2.39 -1.80 -2.97
N PHE A 66 -2.53 -1.15 -4.12
CA PHE A 66 -2.88 0.27 -4.22
C PHE A 66 -4.22 0.44 -4.92
N GLN A 67 -5.09 1.30 -4.38
CA GLN A 67 -6.47 1.44 -4.85
C GLN A 67 -6.78 2.75 -5.57
N SER A 68 -5.89 3.73 -5.48
CA SER A 68 -5.98 4.96 -6.26
C SER A 68 -4.61 5.56 -6.55
N ALA A 69 -4.53 6.37 -7.61
CA ALA A 69 -3.32 7.12 -7.96
C ALA A 69 -2.88 8.05 -6.82
N GLU A 70 -3.83 8.78 -6.21
CA GLU A 70 -3.56 9.72 -5.11
C GLU A 70 -2.97 9.01 -3.88
N GLN A 71 -3.57 7.91 -3.43
CA GLN A 71 -3.04 7.14 -2.28
C GLN A 71 -1.66 6.55 -2.58
N THR A 72 -1.43 6.15 -3.83
CA THR A 72 -0.12 5.69 -4.29
C THR A 72 0.91 6.80 -4.20
N ASP A 73 0.56 8.00 -4.69
CA ASP A 73 1.44 9.16 -4.66
C ASP A 73 1.83 9.54 -3.23
N ILE A 74 0.85 9.68 -2.33
CA ILE A 74 1.07 10.01 -0.93
C ILE A 74 1.96 8.96 -0.25
N PHE A 75 1.71 7.67 -0.50
CA PHE A 75 2.51 6.60 0.07
C PHE A 75 3.98 6.71 -0.31
N PHE A 76 4.26 6.87 -1.61
CA PHE A 76 5.64 6.98 -2.09
C PHE A 76 6.30 8.28 -1.62
N THR A 77 5.59 9.40 -1.59
CA THR A 77 6.11 10.64 -1.01
C THR A 77 6.52 10.44 0.46
N ASN A 78 5.68 9.81 1.29
CA ASN A 78 6.02 9.56 2.69
C ASN A 78 7.19 8.57 2.82
N LEU A 79 7.28 7.57 1.93
CA LEU A 79 8.38 6.61 1.92
C LEU A 79 9.71 7.27 1.51
N GLU A 80 9.68 8.15 0.51
CA GLU A 80 10.81 8.97 0.07
C GLU A 80 11.26 9.95 1.16
N GLU A 81 10.33 10.58 1.88
CA GLU A 81 10.62 11.44 3.03
C GLU A 81 11.30 10.65 4.16
N TYR A 82 10.87 9.40 4.40
CA TYR A 82 11.37 8.59 5.52
C TYR A 82 12.73 7.92 5.24
N TYR A 83 12.93 7.35 4.05
CA TYR A 83 14.16 6.64 3.71
C TYR A 83 15.12 7.43 2.81
N GLY A 84 14.68 8.52 2.21
CA GLY A 84 15.37 9.19 1.12
C GLY A 84 15.05 8.54 -0.22
N LYS A 85 14.86 9.35 -1.25
CA LYS A 85 14.45 8.93 -2.61
C LYS A 85 15.32 7.81 -3.19
N ASP A 86 16.63 7.90 -3.00
CA ASP A 86 17.60 6.93 -3.54
C ASP A 86 17.48 5.54 -2.88
N ASN A 87 16.91 5.46 -1.68
CA ASN A 87 16.75 4.20 -0.95
C ASN A 87 15.43 3.49 -1.25
N VAL A 88 14.44 4.17 -1.84
CA VAL A 88 13.12 3.59 -2.13
C VAL A 88 13.21 2.34 -3.02
N PRO A 89 13.97 2.32 -4.13
CA PRO A 89 14.11 1.10 -4.93
C PRO A 89 14.67 -0.10 -4.15
N SER A 90 15.56 0.14 -3.19
CA SER A 90 16.12 -0.90 -2.33
C SER A 90 15.08 -1.43 -1.33
N VAL A 91 14.29 -0.54 -0.73
CA VAL A 91 13.22 -0.89 0.23
C VAL A 91 12.09 -1.66 -0.46
N MET A 92 11.78 -1.34 -1.72
CA MET A 92 10.72 -2.00 -2.49
C MET A 92 11.21 -3.25 -3.25
N LYS A 93 12.47 -3.64 -3.08
CA LYS A 93 13.05 -4.78 -3.79
C LYS A 93 12.35 -6.07 -3.39
N GLY A 94 11.82 -6.78 -4.38
CA GLY A 94 11.10 -8.05 -4.17
C GLY A 94 9.64 -7.88 -3.75
N VAL A 95 9.13 -6.65 -3.72
CA VAL A 95 7.70 -6.38 -3.53
C VAL A 95 6.99 -6.46 -4.88
N SER A 96 5.94 -7.26 -4.95
CA SER A 96 5.00 -7.33 -6.06
C SER A 96 3.88 -6.31 -5.86
N PHE A 97 3.60 -5.52 -6.90
CA PHE A 97 2.55 -4.51 -6.85
C PHE A 97 1.28 -5.00 -7.50
N VAL A 98 0.14 -4.71 -6.87
CA VAL A 98 -1.18 -4.93 -7.43
C VAL A 98 -1.92 -3.59 -7.45
N ALA A 99 -2.40 -3.20 -8.62
CA ALA A 99 -3.08 -1.93 -8.84
C ALA A 99 -4.57 -2.17 -9.05
N VAL A 100 -5.40 -1.49 -8.26
CA VAL A 100 -6.84 -1.40 -8.43
C VAL A 100 -7.18 -0.01 -8.95
N GLY A 101 -8.06 0.06 -9.96
CA GLY A 101 -8.50 1.33 -10.53
C GLY A 101 -7.37 2.12 -11.18
N ASP A 102 -7.24 3.40 -10.84
CA ASP A 102 -6.26 4.31 -11.46
C ASP A 102 -4.86 4.27 -10.82
N ALA A 103 -4.65 3.50 -9.75
CA ALA A 103 -3.36 3.32 -9.08
C ALA A 103 -2.24 2.89 -10.05
N GLY A 104 -2.60 2.12 -11.09
CA GLY A 104 -1.65 1.66 -12.10
C GLY A 104 -0.94 2.81 -12.81
N LYS A 105 -1.62 3.95 -13.00
CA LYS A 105 -1.00 5.15 -13.61
C LYS A 105 0.13 5.69 -12.75
N ALA A 106 -0.08 5.79 -11.43
CA ALA A 106 0.92 6.30 -10.49
C ALA A 106 2.11 5.33 -10.33
N LEU A 107 1.87 4.02 -10.39
CA LEU A 107 2.92 2.99 -10.38
C LEU A 107 3.74 3.00 -11.67
N SER A 108 3.09 3.07 -12.84
CA SER A 108 3.76 3.20 -14.15
C SER A 108 4.63 4.45 -14.20
N ALA A 109 4.13 5.59 -13.73
CA ALA A 109 4.88 6.85 -13.72
C ALA A 109 6.18 6.77 -12.89
N ARG A 110 6.24 5.86 -11.93
CA ARG A 110 7.43 5.58 -11.09
C ARG A 110 8.31 4.44 -11.63
N GLY A 111 7.94 3.85 -12.75
CA GLY A 111 8.67 2.74 -13.36
C GLY A 111 8.45 1.38 -12.69
N PHE A 112 7.42 1.24 -11.84
CA PHE A 112 7.08 -0.06 -11.26
C PHE A 112 6.22 -0.88 -12.20
N GLN A 113 6.52 -2.17 -12.29
CA GLN A 113 5.63 -3.16 -12.88
C GLN A 113 4.58 -3.57 -11.84
N PHE A 114 3.36 -3.84 -12.29
CA PHE A 114 2.26 -4.23 -11.42
C PHE A 114 1.29 -5.18 -12.14
N THR A 115 0.50 -5.89 -11.34
CA THR A 115 -0.65 -6.65 -11.80
C THR A 115 -1.90 -5.80 -11.62
N SER A 116 -2.74 -5.69 -12.65
CA SER A 116 -4.03 -5.01 -12.53
C SER A 116 -5.09 -5.91 -11.89
N ALA A 117 -5.97 -5.33 -11.08
CA ALA A 117 -7.12 -5.99 -10.51
C ALA A 117 -8.35 -5.07 -10.55
N ASP A 118 -9.53 -5.65 -10.74
CA ASP A 118 -10.79 -4.89 -10.87
C ASP A 118 -11.33 -4.40 -9.51
N SER A 119 -10.94 -5.08 -8.44
CA SER A 119 -11.36 -4.81 -7.06
C SER A 119 -10.29 -5.23 -6.06
N PHE A 120 -10.42 -4.77 -4.81
CA PHE A 120 -9.56 -5.23 -3.72
C PHE A 120 -9.67 -6.75 -3.50
N GLU A 121 -10.86 -7.33 -3.65
CA GLU A 121 -11.10 -8.76 -3.47
C GLU A 121 -10.34 -9.60 -4.52
N SER A 122 -10.41 -9.19 -5.80
CA SER A 122 -9.62 -9.80 -6.87
C SER A 122 -8.12 -9.55 -6.73
N ALA A 123 -7.73 -8.41 -6.13
CA ALA A 123 -6.33 -8.14 -5.83
C ALA A 123 -5.81 -9.12 -4.76
N LEU A 124 -6.62 -9.43 -3.74
CA LEU A 124 -6.28 -10.46 -2.76
C LEU A 124 -6.13 -11.84 -3.40
N ASP A 125 -6.94 -12.20 -4.40
CA ASP A 125 -6.82 -13.51 -5.08
C ASP A 125 -5.49 -13.65 -5.86
N SER A 126 -4.87 -12.54 -6.23
CA SER A 126 -3.55 -12.52 -6.88
C SER A 126 -2.37 -12.66 -5.91
N VAL A 127 -2.63 -12.58 -4.60
CA VAL A 127 -1.65 -12.74 -3.52
C VAL A 127 -1.70 -14.21 -3.08
N GLN A 128 -0.91 -15.07 -3.73
CA GLN A 128 -0.77 -16.50 -3.42
C GLN A 128 0.68 -16.87 -3.13
#